data_AF-A0A346RY85-F1
#
_entry.id   AF-A0A346RY85-F1
#
_cell.length_a   1.000
_cell.length_b   1.000
_cell.length_c   1.000
_cell.angle_alpha   90.00
_cell.angle_beta   90.00
_cell.angle_gamma   90.00
#
_symmetry.space_group_name_H-M   'P 1'
#
loop_
_entity.id
_entity.type
_entity.pdbx_description
1 polymer ?
#
loop_
_entity_poly.entity_id
_entity_poly.type
_entity_poly.pdbx_seq_one_letter_code
_entity_poly.pdbx_strand_id
1 'polypeptide(L)'
;MPNAIKYIQFLFNQLLGDLVSDEERNKLRLKPNPDDHEKEFEHFERLKISGHGEILHDVKWFSFNLSLDPGGAEESRHRTFVGFTGCKFQKQDLENLEGAEIFEHDINAGIFLRLVNDVGLELKSEISPIHLEQDLASQHLDPLYEGHDFDEIKKYFEDVILFEVKKDSIVRELNEKLKVQYILSNNSSCVRLPFGDVGDGMRELFVEKSPLLFDNIFSALTSTYWEHAFLELYRSIEAIYQIPRMIKLKGKLGDDFDGVSTLDLAKLCYEELGWRPFEKESLKSLLTILPEDQLECQWPFILTHLWPIKLTHLS
;
A
#
# COMPACT_ATOMS: atom_id res chain seq x y z
N MET A 1 21.83 0.05 22.20
CA MET A 1 23.11 -0.31 21.52
C MET A 1 23.24 -1.78 21.09
N PRO A 2 22.97 -2.80 21.94
CA PRO A 2 23.23 -4.21 21.56
C PRO A 2 22.48 -4.68 20.31
N ASN A 3 21.28 -4.13 20.08
CA ASN A 3 20.46 -4.46 18.91
C ASN A 3 21.01 -3.83 17.63
N ALA A 4 21.47 -2.58 17.65
CA ALA A 4 22.02 -1.91 16.47
C ALA A 4 23.27 -2.62 15.94
N ILE A 5 24.19 -3.04 16.82
CA ILE A 5 25.39 -3.81 16.43
C ILE A 5 24.98 -5.12 15.77
N LYS A 6 24.02 -5.85 16.34
CA LYS A 6 23.51 -7.10 15.74
C LYS A 6 22.88 -6.89 14.37
N TYR A 7 22.21 -5.76 14.16
CA TYR A 7 21.55 -5.47 12.88
C TYR A 7 22.54 -5.00 11.83
N ILE A 8 23.60 -4.28 12.23
CA ILE A 8 24.73 -3.98 11.34
C ILE A 8 25.45 -5.28 10.94
N GLN A 9 25.67 -6.19 11.89
CA GLN A 9 26.21 -7.51 11.57
C GLN A 9 25.28 -8.29 10.63
N PHE A 10 23.97 -8.26 10.88
CA PHE A 10 22.97 -8.88 10.00
C PHE A 10 23.00 -8.28 8.59
N LEU A 11 23.10 -6.95 8.47
CA LEU A 11 23.24 -6.23 7.22
C LEU A 11 24.47 -6.71 6.43
N PHE A 12 25.65 -6.75 7.05
CA PHE A 12 26.85 -7.24 6.39
C PHE A 12 26.82 -8.75 6.13
N ASN A 13 26.12 -9.53 6.95
CA ASN A 13 25.87 -10.95 6.68
C ASN A 13 25.03 -11.13 5.41
N GLN A 14 23.99 -10.30 5.22
CA GLN A 14 23.20 -10.35 3.99
C GLN A 14 24.01 -9.89 2.77
N LEU A 15 24.76 -8.79 2.89
CA LEU A 15 25.57 -8.26 1.79
C LEU A 15 26.67 -9.21 1.35
N LEU A 16 27.45 -9.73 2.31
CA LEU A 16 28.69 -10.42 2.00
C LEU A 16 28.58 -11.93 2.12
N GLY A 17 27.55 -12.47 2.77
CA GLY A 17 27.33 -13.92 2.85
C GLY A 17 28.61 -14.69 3.17
N ASP A 18 28.96 -15.67 2.33
CA ASP A 18 30.18 -16.47 2.48
C ASP A 18 31.42 -15.89 1.76
N LEU A 19 31.32 -14.67 1.20
CA LEU A 19 32.42 -14.03 0.45
C LEU A 19 33.60 -13.65 1.33
N VAL A 20 33.35 -13.42 2.63
CA VAL A 20 34.37 -13.03 3.61
C VAL A 20 34.26 -13.87 4.86
N SER A 21 35.39 -14.04 5.55
CA SER A 21 35.40 -14.69 6.86
C SER A 21 34.62 -13.88 7.90
N ASP A 22 34.11 -14.56 8.93
CA ASP A 22 33.44 -13.89 10.06
C ASP A 22 34.37 -12.88 10.74
N GLU A 23 35.68 -13.13 10.77
CA GLU A 23 36.67 -12.22 11.35
C GLU A 23 36.78 -10.91 10.56
N GLU A 24 36.82 -10.97 9.22
CA GLU A 24 36.85 -9.79 8.36
C GLU A 24 35.53 -9.03 8.45
N ARG A 25 34.41 -9.75 8.43
CA ARG A 25 33.08 -9.14 8.52
C ARG A 25 32.85 -8.39 9.81
N ASN A 26 33.35 -8.91 10.93
CA ASN A 26 33.27 -8.24 12.24
C ASN A 26 34.09 -6.94 12.34
N LYS A 27 34.98 -6.68 11.36
CA LYS A 27 35.71 -5.41 11.26
C LYS A 27 34.92 -4.34 10.51
N LEU A 28 33.94 -4.74 9.70
CA LEU A 28 33.08 -3.82 8.93
C LEU A 28 32.08 -3.11 9.83
N ARG A 29 31.88 -1.81 9.58
CA ARG A 29 31.03 -0.93 10.38
C ARG A 29 30.34 0.08 9.47
N LEU A 30 29.20 0.58 9.91
CA LEU A 30 28.64 1.81 9.36
C LEU A 30 29.29 3.00 10.06
N LYS A 31 29.68 4.01 9.27
CA LYS A 31 30.11 5.30 9.78
C LYS A 31 28.88 6.05 10.30
N PRO A 32 28.80 6.38 11.60
CA PRO A 32 27.68 7.14 12.12
C PRO A 32 27.68 8.55 11.52
N ASN A 33 26.52 9.04 11.10
CA ASN A 33 26.39 10.45 10.72
C ASN A 33 26.44 11.30 12.00
N PRO A 34 27.46 12.15 12.20
CA PRO A 34 27.62 12.90 13.44
C PRO A 34 26.45 13.85 13.73
N ASP A 35 25.75 14.32 12.69
CA ASP A 35 24.65 15.29 12.83
C ASP A 35 23.30 14.62 13.17
N ASP A 36 23.14 13.33 12.86
CA ASP A 36 21.86 12.61 12.98
C ASP A 36 21.93 11.29 13.77
N HIS A 37 23.10 10.91 14.30
CA HIS A 37 23.31 9.62 14.98
C HIS A 37 22.29 9.33 16.09
N GLU A 38 21.94 10.33 16.91
CA GLU A 38 20.95 10.15 17.98
C GLU A 38 19.55 9.88 17.43
N LYS A 39 19.15 10.56 16.34
CA LYS A 39 17.86 10.36 15.67
C LYS A 39 17.81 9.02 14.95
N GLU A 40 18.88 8.63 14.25
CA GLU A 40 18.96 7.33 13.58
C GLU A 40 18.82 6.19 14.60
N PHE A 41 19.48 6.33 15.74
CA PHE A 41 19.38 5.37 16.82
C PHE A 41 17.98 5.33 17.44
N GLU A 42 17.38 6.49 17.70
CA GLU A 42 16.00 6.58 18.19
C GLU A 42 15.00 5.95 17.21
N HIS A 43 15.17 6.22 15.91
CA HIS A 43 14.36 5.60 14.86
C HIS A 43 14.48 4.09 14.89
N PHE A 44 15.71 3.57 14.95
CA PHE A 44 15.97 2.14 15.01
C PHE A 44 15.31 1.47 16.23
N GLU A 45 15.42 2.06 17.43
CA GLU A 45 14.90 1.43 18.65
C GLU A 45 13.37 1.51 18.77
N ARG A 46 12.76 2.54 18.17
CA ARG A 46 11.32 2.80 18.32
C ARG A 46 10.46 2.36 17.15
N LEU A 47 11.07 2.11 15.99
CA LEU A 47 10.33 1.65 14.82
C LEU A 47 9.74 0.27 15.10
N LYS A 48 8.43 0.15 14.91
CA LYS A 48 7.72 -1.12 14.93
C LYS A 48 6.92 -1.24 13.64
N ILE A 49 7.29 -2.22 12.81
CA ILE A 49 6.51 -2.60 11.63
C ILE A 49 5.13 -3.03 12.11
N SER A 50 4.10 -2.34 11.64
CA SER A 50 2.71 -2.60 11.99
C SER A 50 1.99 -3.44 10.93
N GLY A 51 2.46 -3.40 9.69
CA GLY A 51 2.01 -4.26 8.60
C GLY A 51 3.06 -4.39 7.51
N HIS A 52 3.04 -5.51 6.80
CA HIS A 52 3.80 -5.72 5.57
C HIS A 52 3.15 -6.82 4.73
N GLY A 53 3.46 -6.83 3.43
CA GLY A 53 2.99 -7.87 2.52
C GLY A 53 3.26 -7.54 1.07
N GLU A 54 2.67 -8.33 0.18
CA GLU A 54 2.68 -8.10 -1.26
C GLU A 54 1.35 -7.49 -1.69
N ILE A 55 1.37 -6.60 -2.69
CA ILE A 55 0.13 -5.96 -3.20
C ILE A 55 -0.02 -6.05 -4.72
N LEU A 56 1.08 -5.93 -5.47
CA LEU A 56 1.15 -6.18 -6.90
C LEU A 56 2.31 -7.13 -7.17
N HIS A 57 2.41 -7.68 -8.38
CA HIS A 57 3.55 -8.50 -8.77
C HIS A 57 4.86 -7.77 -8.45
N ASP A 58 5.67 -8.38 -7.58
CA ASP A 58 6.98 -7.91 -7.13
C ASP A 58 6.97 -6.58 -6.35
N VAL A 59 5.80 -6.05 -5.97
CA VAL A 59 5.69 -4.85 -5.11
C VAL A 59 5.34 -5.29 -3.70
N LYS A 60 6.32 -5.13 -2.81
CA LYS A 60 6.14 -5.29 -1.37
C LYS A 60 5.79 -3.95 -0.75
N TRP A 61 4.91 -3.97 0.23
CA TRP A 61 4.57 -2.81 1.05
C TRP A 61 4.87 -3.09 2.52
N PHE A 62 5.11 -2.02 3.27
CA PHE A 62 5.22 -2.05 4.71
C PHE A 62 4.69 -0.76 5.31
N SER A 63 4.26 -0.82 6.56
CA SER A 63 3.85 0.34 7.34
C SER A 63 4.41 0.24 8.74
N PHE A 64 4.66 1.41 9.34
CA PHE A 64 5.07 1.50 10.72
C PHE A 64 4.65 2.81 11.35
N ASN A 65 4.66 2.82 12.67
CA ASN A 65 4.51 4.05 13.44
C ASN A 65 5.81 4.37 14.17
N LEU A 66 6.17 5.65 14.19
CA LEU A 66 7.34 6.15 14.91
C LEU A 66 6.90 7.11 16.01
N SER A 67 7.32 6.83 17.25
CA SER A 67 7.07 7.71 18.40
C SER A 67 8.30 8.59 18.66
N LEU A 68 8.13 9.91 18.54
CA LEU A 68 9.23 10.87 18.59
C LEU A 68 9.43 11.56 19.96
N ASP A 69 8.67 11.22 21.00
CA ASP A 69 8.80 11.88 22.32
C ASP A 69 9.14 10.88 23.44
N PRO A 70 10.28 11.04 24.14
CA PRO A 70 10.60 10.29 25.35
C PRO A 70 10.01 10.86 26.66
N GLY A 71 9.37 12.04 26.66
CA GLY A 71 9.33 12.86 27.90
C GLY A 71 8.08 13.67 28.27
N GLY A 72 6.93 13.62 27.60
CA GLY A 72 5.75 14.35 28.11
C GLY A 72 4.54 14.45 27.21
N ALA A 73 3.36 14.36 27.85
CA ALA A 73 1.99 14.39 27.33
C ALA A 73 1.57 13.20 26.43
N GLU A 74 0.50 12.52 26.85
CA GLU A 74 -0.04 11.24 26.35
C GLU A 74 -0.60 11.25 24.91
N GLU A 75 -0.46 12.34 24.16
CA GLU A 75 -0.75 12.41 22.72
C GLU A 75 0.54 12.59 21.90
N SER A 76 1.55 11.83 22.31
CA SER A 76 2.87 11.71 21.69
C SER A 76 2.73 11.63 20.16
N ARG A 77 3.54 12.41 19.44
CA ARG A 77 3.49 12.61 17.98
C ARG A 77 3.80 11.30 17.24
N HIS A 78 2.84 10.38 17.17
CA HIS A 78 2.92 9.18 16.34
C HIS A 78 2.87 9.57 14.88
N ARG A 79 4.02 9.48 14.20
CA ARG A 79 4.08 9.58 12.75
C ARG A 79 3.81 8.22 12.14
N THR A 80 2.96 8.19 11.13
CA THR A 80 2.65 6.95 10.40
C THR A 80 3.37 7.00 9.08
N PHE A 81 4.03 5.89 8.75
CA PHE A 81 4.74 5.75 7.51
C PHE A 81 4.20 4.55 6.74
N VAL A 82 4.17 4.70 5.41
CA VAL A 82 3.89 3.63 4.46
C VAL A 82 5.02 3.64 3.45
N GLY A 83 5.63 2.49 3.22
CA GLY A 83 6.71 2.37 2.26
C GLY A 83 6.54 1.17 1.33
N PHE A 84 7.29 1.23 0.24
CA PHE A 84 7.24 0.29 -0.86
C PHE A 84 8.65 -0.12 -1.24
N THR A 85 8.78 -1.37 -1.69
CA THR A 85 10.01 -1.88 -2.29
C THR A 85 9.70 -2.86 -3.41
N GLY A 86 10.72 -3.20 -4.21
CA GLY A 86 10.56 -3.90 -5.50
C GLY A 86 9.85 -3.07 -6.58
N CYS A 87 9.48 -1.83 -6.27
CA CYS A 87 8.82 -0.93 -7.22
C CYS A 87 9.84 -0.17 -8.08
N LYS A 88 9.63 -0.17 -9.40
CA LYS A 88 10.40 0.66 -10.35
C LYS A 88 9.81 2.06 -10.57
N PHE A 89 8.91 2.49 -9.69
CA PHE A 89 8.23 3.76 -9.84
C PHE A 89 9.17 4.91 -9.48
N GLN A 90 9.13 5.97 -10.27
CA GLN A 90 9.83 7.20 -9.95
C GLN A 90 8.89 8.12 -9.17
N LYS A 91 9.45 9.06 -8.39
CA LYS A 91 8.67 10.08 -7.67
C LYS A 91 7.66 10.80 -8.56
N GLN A 92 8.04 11.09 -9.80
CA GLN A 92 7.20 11.75 -10.80
C GLN A 92 5.95 10.93 -11.19
N ASP A 93 5.94 9.63 -10.90
CA ASP A 93 4.81 8.76 -11.22
C ASP A 93 3.68 8.90 -10.20
N LEU A 94 3.92 9.55 -9.06
CA LEU A 94 2.94 9.70 -7.98
C LEU A 94 2.30 11.08 -8.04
N GLU A 95 1.06 11.12 -8.50
CA GLU A 95 0.29 12.35 -8.64
C GLU A 95 -0.54 12.61 -7.37
N ASN A 96 -0.80 13.88 -7.06
CA ASN A 96 -1.83 14.30 -6.08
C ASN A 96 -1.70 13.79 -4.63
N LEU A 97 -0.59 13.16 -4.23
CA LEU A 97 -0.38 12.72 -2.85
C LEU A 97 -0.28 13.89 -1.85
N GLU A 98 0.33 15.00 -2.26
CA GLU A 98 0.45 16.20 -1.41
C GLU A 98 -0.91 16.76 -1.02
N GLY A 99 -1.90 16.74 -1.94
CA GLY A 99 -3.27 17.16 -1.65
C GLY A 99 -3.99 16.27 -0.64
N ALA A 100 -3.50 15.04 -0.43
CA ALA A 100 -3.97 14.11 0.58
C ALA A 100 -3.13 14.17 1.88
N GLU A 101 -2.22 15.15 2.01
CA GLU A 101 -1.27 15.28 3.12
C GLU A 101 -0.36 14.04 3.30
N ILE A 102 0.05 13.46 2.17
CA ILE A 102 1.00 12.34 2.10
C ILE A 102 2.27 12.85 1.42
N PHE A 103 3.39 12.77 2.13
CA PHE A 103 4.66 13.33 1.67
C PHE A 103 5.74 12.26 1.65
N GLU A 104 6.57 12.26 0.62
CA GLU A 104 7.76 11.42 0.59
C GLU A 104 8.68 11.76 1.77
N HIS A 105 9.33 10.73 2.32
CA HIS A 105 10.22 10.83 3.45
C HIS A 105 11.55 10.15 3.16
N ASP A 106 12.65 10.82 3.49
CA ASP A 106 13.97 10.25 3.34
C ASP A 106 14.19 9.12 4.34
N ILE A 107 14.84 8.06 3.86
CA ILE A 107 15.19 6.90 4.67
C ILE A 107 16.59 7.14 5.21
N ASN A 108 16.70 7.23 6.54
CA ASN A 108 17.99 7.26 7.24
C ASN A 108 18.48 5.84 7.61
N ALA A 109 19.71 5.74 8.12
CA ALA A 109 20.33 4.47 8.44
C ALA A 109 19.53 3.65 9.47
N GLY A 110 18.91 4.33 10.45
CA GLY A 110 18.11 3.68 11.49
C GLY A 110 16.87 2.98 10.95
N ILE A 111 16.11 3.69 10.09
CA ILE A 111 14.94 3.11 9.41
C ILE A 111 15.40 1.97 8.50
N PHE A 112 16.42 2.20 7.68
CA PHE A 112 16.90 1.23 6.71
C PHE A 112 17.33 -0.09 7.36
N LEU A 113 18.14 -0.04 8.42
CA LEU A 113 18.57 -1.23 9.17
C LEU A 113 17.39 -2.07 9.65
N ARG A 114 16.30 -1.39 10.07
CA ARG A 114 15.08 -2.06 10.50
C ARG A 114 14.35 -2.72 9.33
N LEU A 115 14.28 -2.04 8.18
CA LEU A 115 13.66 -2.59 6.97
C LEU A 115 14.41 -3.82 6.45
N VAL A 116 15.75 -3.77 6.38
CA VAL A 116 16.57 -4.92 5.98
C VAL A 116 16.27 -6.15 6.85
N ASN A 117 16.17 -5.97 8.17
CA ASN A 117 15.92 -7.08 9.09
C ASN A 117 14.46 -7.55 9.13
N ASP A 118 13.51 -6.63 9.22
CA ASP A 118 12.10 -6.97 9.51
C ASP A 118 11.28 -7.19 8.23
N VAL A 119 11.51 -6.38 7.20
CA VAL A 119 10.80 -6.46 5.92
C VAL A 119 11.53 -7.43 4.97
N GLY A 120 12.84 -7.61 5.15
CA GLY A 120 13.64 -8.50 4.33
C GLY A 120 13.96 -7.87 2.98
N LEU A 121 14.57 -6.68 2.99
CA LEU A 121 15.01 -6.02 1.77
C LEU A 121 16.02 -6.91 1.04
N GLU A 122 15.81 -7.08 -0.26
CA GLU A 122 16.66 -7.93 -1.10
C GLU A 122 17.84 -7.14 -1.70
N LEU A 123 18.93 -7.85 -2.01
CA LEU A 123 20.02 -7.28 -2.80
C LEU A 123 19.59 -7.11 -4.25
N LYS A 124 20.06 -6.06 -4.90
CA LYS A 124 19.87 -5.88 -6.34
C LYS A 124 20.52 -7.02 -7.11
N SER A 125 19.75 -7.66 -7.99
CA SER A 125 20.19 -8.84 -8.75
C SER A 125 21.39 -8.57 -9.67
N GLU A 126 21.63 -7.31 -10.00
CA GLU A 126 22.70 -6.86 -10.89
C GLU A 126 24.09 -6.81 -10.20
N ILE A 127 24.14 -7.02 -8.88
CA ILE A 127 25.39 -6.88 -8.11
C ILE A 127 26.24 -8.13 -8.24
N SER A 128 27.44 -7.95 -8.79
CA SER A 128 28.46 -9.01 -8.84
C SER A 128 29.12 -9.20 -7.48
N PRO A 129 29.35 -10.46 -7.03
CA PRO A 129 30.13 -10.74 -5.82
C PRO A 129 31.52 -10.10 -5.81
N ILE A 130 32.17 -10.02 -6.99
CA ILE A 130 33.49 -9.39 -7.13
C ILE A 130 33.43 -7.90 -6.79
N HIS A 131 32.34 -7.23 -7.15
CA HIS A 131 32.15 -5.82 -6.87
C HIS A 131 31.96 -5.59 -5.36
N LEU A 132 31.19 -6.45 -4.69
CA LEU A 132 31.03 -6.40 -3.23
C LEU A 132 32.36 -6.61 -2.49
N GLU A 133 33.19 -7.53 -2.98
CA GLU A 133 34.50 -7.80 -2.37
C GLU A 133 35.47 -6.61 -2.51
N GLN A 134 35.53 -6.03 -3.70
CA GLN A 134 36.43 -4.91 -4.00
C GLN A 134 35.97 -3.61 -3.35
N ASP A 135 34.67 -3.32 -3.43
CA ASP A 135 34.14 -2.00 -3.09
C ASP A 135 33.64 -1.93 -1.65
N LEU A 136 33.37 -3.05 -0.98
CA LEU A 136 32.99 -3.08 0.43
C LEU A 136 33.97 -3.86 1.29
N ALA A 137 34.13 -5.16 1.02
CA ALA A 137 34.84 -6.05 1.93
C ALA A 137 36.28 -5.60 2.18
N SER A 138 36.99 -5.16 1.14
CA SER A 138 38.42 -4.84 1.23
C SER A 138 38.73 -3.50 1.91
N GLN A 139 37.73 -2.61 2.10
CA GLN A 139 37.98 -1.26 2.61
C GLN A 139 38.55 -1.24 4.04
N HIS A 140 38.21 -2.23 4.87
CA HIS A 140 38.68 -2.30 6.26
C HIS A 140 40.20 -2.54 6.40
N LEU A 141 40.88 -2.85 5.29
CA LEU A 141 42.34 -3.00 5.25
C LEU A 141 43.06 -1.64 5.23
N ASP A 142 42.36 -0.55 4.89
CA ASP A 142 42.91 0.80 4.94
C ASP A 142 43.07 1.26 6.41
N PRO A 143 44.26 1.69 6.85
CA PRO A 143 44.48 2.24 8.19
C PRO A 143 43.60 3.45 8.54
N LEU A 144 43.05 4.14 7.55
CA LEU A 144 42.15 5.28 7.71
C LEU A 144 40.66 4.91 7.65
N TYR A 145 40.33 3.62 7.65
CA TYR A 145 38.94 3.15 7.61
C TYR A 145 38.17 3.54 8.88
N GLU A 146 37.08 4.29 8.71
CA GLU A 146 36.19 4.73 9.79
C GLU A 146 34.81 4.07 9.75
N GLY A 147 34.56 3.21 8.76
CA GLY A 147 33.25 2.64 8.45
C GLY A 147 32.72 3.10 7.09
N HIS A 148 31.73 2.36 6.57
CA HIS A 148 31.04 2.69 5.31
C HIS A 148 30.01 3.77 5.51
N ASP A 149 29.88 4.64 4.52
CA ASP A 149 28.77 5.58 4.49
C ASP A 149 27.45 4.83 4.26
N PHE A 150 26.37 5.32 4.88
CA PHE A 150 25.05 4.72 4.73
C PHE A 150 24.59 4.69 3.27
N ASP A 151 24.79 5.78 2.53
CA ASP A 151 24.38 5.89 1.14
C ASP A 151 25.22 4.99 0.23
N GLU A 152 26.44 4.62 0.62
CA GLU A 152 27.21 3.58 -0.06
C GLU A 152 26.55 2.22 0.07
N ILE A 153 26.15 1.84 1.29
CA ILE A 153 25.52 0.54 1.54
C ILE A 153 24.13 0.45 0.92
N LYS A 154 23.33 1.52 1.02
CA LYS A 154 21.96 1.58 0.51
C LYS A 154 21.86 1.21 -0.97
N LYS A 155 22.88 1.55 -1.77
CA LYS A 155 22.91 1.30 -3.22
C LYS A 155 22.82 -0.19 -3.59
N TYR A 156 23.22 -1.08 -2.68
CA TYR A 156 23.26 -2.52 -2.94
C TYR A 156 21.91 -3.23 -2.70
N PHE A 157 20.95 -2.56 -2.07
CA PHE A 157 19.62 -3.12 -1.82
C PHE A 157 18.61 -2.60 -2.84
N GLU A 158 17.49 -3.31 -2.96
CA GLU A 158 16.33 -2.86 -3.69
C GLU A 158 15.90 -1.45 -3.25
N ASP A 159 15.38 -0.68 -4.21
CA ASP A 159 14.99 0.69 -3.93
C ASP A 159 13.78 0.71 -2.99
N VAL A 160 13.80 1.66 -2.06
CA VAL A 160 12.74 1.84 -1.08
C VAL A 160 12.21 3.26 -1.16
N ILE A 161 10.90 3.37 -1.33
CA ILE A 161 10.19 4.64 -1.31
C ILE A 161 9.36 4.68 -0.04
N LEU A 162 9.48 5.77 0.73
CA LEU A 162 8.81 5.92 2.02
C LEU A 162 7.95 7.18 2.01
N PHE A 163 6.74 7.07 2.53
CA PHE A 163 5.80 8.17 2.68
C PHE A 163 5.43 8.36 4.13
N GLU A 164 5.40 9.62 4.58
CA GLU A 164 4.80 10.04 5.84
C GLU A 164 3.34 10.43 5.59
N VAL A 165 2.43 9.77 6.31
CA VAL A 165 1.00 10.12 6.34
C VAL A 165 0.77 11.07 7.50
N LYS A 166 0.52 12.35 7.19
CA LYS A 166 0.30 13.40 8.21
C LYS A 166 -0.99 13.15 8.99
N LYS A 167 -1.11 13.80 10.14
CA LYS A 167 -2.28 13.67 11.03
C LYS A 167 -3.57 14.12 10.34
N ASP A 168 -3.49 15.15 9.49
CA ASP A 168 -4.64 15.74 8.81
C ASP A 168 -4.96 15.05 7.47
N SER A 169 -4.25 13.97 7.15
CA SER A 169 -4.47 13.21 5.91
C SER A 169 -5.83 12.54 5.88
N ILE A 170 -6.49 12.60 4.73
CA ILE A 170 -7.78 11.94 4.50
C ILE A 170 -7.68 10.41 4.65
N VAL A 171 -6.49 9.83 4.46
CA VAL A 171 -6.26 8.39 4.61
C VAL A 171 -5.77 8.00 6.00
N ARG A 172 -5.64 8.94 6.94
CA ARG A 172 -5.06 8.70 8.27
C ARG A 172 -5.70 7.54 9.02
N GLU A 173 -7.03 7.52 9.02
CA GLU A 173 -7.85 6.55 9.76
C GLU A 173 -8.15 5.26 8.98
N LEU A 174 -7.68 5.16 7.72
CA LEU A 174 -7.82 3.94 6.95
C LEU A 174 -6.95 2.83 7.52
N ASN A 175 -7.36 1.57 7.29
CA ASN A 175 -6.46 0.46 7.58
C ASN A 175 -5.23 0.50 6.66
N GLU A 176 -4.18 -0.23 7.03
CA GLU A 176 -2.89 -0.18 6.33
C GLU A 176 -3.00 -0.56 4.86
N LYS A 177 -3.75 -1.63 4.56
CA LYS A 177 -3.97 -2.10 3.19
C LYS A 177 -4.64 -1.02 2.32
N LEU A 178 -5.65 -0.33 2.84
CA LEU A 178 -6.34 0.75 2.13
C LEU A 178 -5.45 1.97 1.90
N LYS A 179 -4.59 2.33 2.87
CA LYS A 179 -3.57 3.39 2.65
C LYS A 179 -2.65 3.05 1.49
N VAL A 180 -2.18 1.81 1.45
CA VAL A 180 -1.28 1.30 0.40
C VAL A 180 -2.00 1.32 -0.95
N GLN A 181 -3.24 0.83 -1.03
CA GLN A 181 -4.06 0.87 -2.24
C GLN A 181 -4.31 2.30 -2.72
N TYR A 182 -4.64 3.22 -1.81
CA TYR A 182 -4.83 4.63 -2.15
C TYR A 182 -3.54 5.26 -2.71
N ILE A 183 -2.39 5.06 -2.06
CA ILE A 183 -1.12 5.61 -2.54
C ILE A 183 -0.78 5.05 -3.93
N LEU A 184 -0.88 3.73 -4.13
CA LEU A 184 -0.58 3.11 -5.43
C LEU A 184 -1.61 3.45 -6.51
N SER A 185 -2.86 3.73 -6.16
CA SER A 185 -3.89 4.18 -7.11
C SER A 185 -3.63 5.58 -7.68
N ASN A 186 -2.72 6.33 -7.05
CA ASN A 186 -2.23 7.62 -7.54
C ASN A 186 -0.90 7.48 -8.31
N ASN A 187 -0.44 6.24 -8.52
CA ASN A 187 0.76 5.97 -9.29
C ASN A 187 0.40 5.70 -10.76
N SER A 188 0.84 6.56 -11.67
CA SER A 188 0.56 6.44 -13.12
C SER A 188 1.20 5.20 -13.76
N SER A 189 2.28 4.66 -13.18
CA SER A 189 2.87 3.38 -13.60
C SER A 189 2.06 2.16 -13.14
N CYS A 190 1.28 2.29 -12.06
CA CYS A 190 0.34 1.27 -11.58
C CYS A 190 -0.99 1.33 -12.31
N VAL A 191 -1.51 2.54 -12.56
CA VAL A 191 -2.80 2.75 -13.23
C VAL A 191 -2.60 2.77 -14.73
N ARG A 192 -2.83 1.63 -15.38
CA ARG A 192 -2.44 1.42 -16.79
C ARG A 192 -3.49 1.83 -17.80
N LEU A 193 -4.76 1.88 -17.39
CA LEU A 193 -5.87 2.26 -18.26
C LEU A 193 -6.20 3.74 -18.10
N PRO A 194 -6.57 4.44 -19.20
CA PRO A 194 -6.90 5.86 -19.15
C PRO A 194 -8.33 6.06 -18.63
N PHE A 195 -8.54 5.91 -17.32
CA PHE A 195 -9.86 6.05 -16.71
C PHE A 195 -10.42 7.49 -16.73
N GLY A 196 -9.58 8.52 -16.86
CA GLY A 196 -9.99 9.91 -16.70
C GLY A 196 -10.65 10.14 -15.34
N ASP A 197 -11.71 10.94 -15.31
CA ASP A 197 -12.47 11.29 -14.10
C ASP A 197 -13.04 10.07 -13.35
N VAL A 198 -13.24 8.93 -14.03
CA VAL A 198 -13.68 7.69 -13.38
C VAL A 198 -12.63 7.18 -12.40
N GLY A 199 -11.35 7.37 -12.72
CA GLY A 199 -10.25 6.99 -11.85
C GLY A 199 -10.26 7.78 -10.55
N ASP A 200 -10.61 9.07 -10.61
CA ASP A 200 -10.76 9.92 -9.42
C ASP A 200 -11.93 9.44 -8.56
N GLY A 201 -13.10 9.18 -9.16
CA GLY A 201 -14.23 8.62 -8.43
C GLY A 201 -13.91 7.27 -7.77
N MET A 202 -13.14 6.40 -8.44
CA MET A 202 -12.67 5.15 -7.83
C MET A 202 -11.71 5.38 -6.66
N ARG A 203 -10.86 6.41 -6.72
CA ARG A 203 -9.96 6.77 -5.62
C ARG A 203 -10.70 7.33 -4.41
N GLU A 204 -11.72 8.14 -4.65
CA GLU A 204 -12.59 8.69 -3.60
C GLU A 204 -13.24 7.56 -2.78
N LEU A 205 -13.63 6.47 -3.44
CA LEU A 205 -14.23 5.31 -2.76
C LEU A 205 -13.32 4.71 -1.68
N PHE A 206 -11.98 4.72 -1.83
CA PHE A 206 -11.08 4.19 -0.79
C PHE A 206 -11.15 4.98 0.52
N VAL A 207 -11.49 6.27 0.44
CA VAL A 207 -11.60 7.17 1.60
C VAL A 207 -12.98 7.07 2.21
N GLU A 208 -13.98 6.69 1.43
CA GLU A 208 -15.32 6.41 1.94
C GLU A 208 -15.31 5.12 2.79
N LYS A 209 -16.04 5.14 3.92
CA LYS A 209 -16.27 3.95 4.76
C LYS A 209 -17.33 3.04 4.12
N SER A 210 -17.12 2.71 2.85
CA SER A 210 -18.05 1.98 2.01
C SER A 210 -17.96 0.47 2.26
N PRO A 211 -19.07 -0.29 2.15
CA PRO A 211 -19.06 -1.75 2.23
C PRO A 211 -18.47 -2.42 0.98
N LEU A 212 -17.92 -1.65 0.03
CA LEU A 212 -17.40 -2.16 -1.24
C LEU A 212 -16.14 -3.02 -1.04
N LEU A 213 -15.94 -3.91 -2.00
CA LEU A 213 -14.74 -4.73 -2.07
C LEU A 213 -13.60 -3.90 -2.69
N PHE A 214 -12.89 -3.16 -1.85
CA PHE A 214 -11.78 -2.27 -2.27
C PHE A 214 -10.68 -2.99 -3.04
N ASP A 215 -10.47 -4.29 -2.79
CA ASP A 215 -9.54 -5.12 -3.55
C ASP A 215 -9.91 -5.22 -5.04
N ASN A 216 -11.21 -5.31 -5.35
CA ASN A 216 -11.68 -5.33 -6.73
C ASN A 216 -11.54 -3.95 -7.40
N ILE A 217 -11.82 -2.86 -6.67
CA ILE A 217 -11.59 -1.49 -7.18
C ILE A 217 -10.11 -1.28 -7.51
N PHE A 218 -9.22 -1.64 -6.58
CA PHE A 218 -7.78 -1.54 -6.80
C PHE A 218 -7.33 -2.43 -7.97
N SER A 219 -7.79 -3.67 -8.04
CA SER A 219 -7.49 -4.60 -9.15
C SER A 219 -7.94 -4.04 -10.49
N ALA A 220 -9.10 -3.36 -10.54
CA ALA A 220 -9.57 -2.68 -11.73
C ALA A 220 -8.66 -1.53 -12.15
N LEU A 221 -8.25 -0.66 -11.21
CA LEU A 221 -7.32 0.44 -11.48
C LEU A 221 -5.99 -0.05 -12.04
N THR A 222 -5.48 -1.17 -11.51
CA THR A 222 -4.19 -1.75 -11.90
C THR A 222 -4.28 -2.73 -13.07
N SER A 223 -5.47 -2.94 -13.63
CA SER A 223 -5.67 -3.84 -14.76
C SER A 223 -5.00 -3.32 -16.03
N THR A 224 -4.50 -4.23 -16.86
CA THR A 224 -4.00 -3.91 -18.21
C THR A 224 -5.07 -3.92 -19.28
N TYR A 225 -6.22 -4.55 -19.01
CA TYR A 225 -7.28 -4.79 -19.98
C TYR A 225 -8.63 -4.31 -19.44
N TRP A 226 -9.41 -3.64 -20.29
CA TRP A 226 -10.72 -3.10 -19.92
C TRP A 226 -11.71 -4.19 -19.50
N GLU A 227 -11.63 -5.36 -20.10
CA GLU A 227 -12.47 -6.51 -19.78
C GLU A 227 -12.27 -6.98 -18.34
N HIS A 228 -11.02 -7.03 -17.87
CA HIS A 228 -10.72 -7.36 -16.49
C HIS A 228 -11.11 -6.23 -15.54
N ALA A 229 -10.82 -4.98 -15.90
CA ALA A 229 -11.22 -3.83 -15.10
C ALA A 229 -12.75 -3.79 -14.90
N PHE A 230 -13.50 -4.04 -15.97
CA PHE A 230 -14.95 -4.15 -15.94
C PHE A 230 -15.42 -5.27 -15.02
N LEU A 231 -14.85 -6.48 -15.13
CA LEU A 231 -15.25 -7.61 -14.30
C LEU A 231 -14.99 -7.35 -12.81
N GLU A 232 -13.87 -6.72 -12.45
CA GLU A 232 -13.58 -6.39 -11.05
C GLU A 232 -14.50 -5.28 -10.53
N LEU A 233 -14.76 -4.24 -11.31
CA LEU A 233 -15.77 -3.22 -10.99
C LEU A 233 -17.16 -3.85 -10.81
N TYR A 234 -17.52 -4.77 -11.69
CA TYR A 234 -18.79 -5.50 -11.63
C TYR A 234 -18.91 -6.31 -10.34
N ARG A 235 -17.87 -7.04 -9.94
CA ARG A 235 -17.85 -7.76 -8.66
C ARG A 235 -17.97 -6.85 -7.45
N SER A 236 -17.41 -5.64 -7.53
CA SER A 236 -17.56 -4.63 -6.46
C SER A 236 -19.04 -4.28 -6.23
N ILE A 237 -19.84 -4.16 -7.30
CA ILE A 237 -21.26 -3.84 -7.19
C ILE A 237 -22.14 -5.06 -6.86
N GLU A 238 -21.69 -6.28 -7.13
CA GLU A 238 -22.43 -7.50 -6.75
C GLU A 238 -22.70 -7.57 -5.24
N ALA A 239 -21.74 -7.11 -4.42
CA ALA A 239 -21.86 -7.07 -2.96
C ALA A 239 -23.08 -6.26 -2.47
N ILE A 240 -23.56 -5.30 -3.27
CA ILE A 240 -24.67 -4.41 -2.92
C ILE A 240 -26.00 -4.80 -3.57
N TYR A 241 -26.06 -5.86 -4.38
CA TYR A 241 -27.28 -6.33 -5.07
C TYR A 241 -28.44 -6.69 -4.16
N GLN A 242 -28.14 -7.03 -2.91
CA GLN A 242 -29.12 -7.39 -1.90
C GLN A 242 -29.78 -6.18 -1.22
N ILE A 243 -29.10 -5.02 -1.18
CA ILE A 243 -29.53 -3.84 -0.44
C ILE A 243 -30.97 -3.40 -0.78
N PRO A 244 -31.38 -3.25 -2.06
CA PRO A 244 -32.74 -2.82 -2.41
C PRO A 244 -33.83 -3.71 -1.83
N ARG A 245 -33.61 -5.03 -1.83
CA ARG A 245 -34.58 -6.00 -1.33
C ARG A 245 -34.59 -6.03 0.19
N MET A 246 -33.43 -5.89 0.81
CA MET A 246 -33.32 -5.86 2.27
C MET A 246 -33.96 -4.61 2.88
N ILE A 247 -33.86 -3.45 2.22
CA ILE A 247 -34.59 -2.24 2.62
C ILE A 247 -36.10 -2.52 2.60
N LYS A 248 -36.62 -3.10 1.51
CA LYS A 248 -38.04 -3.45 1.38
C LYS A 248 -38.48 -4.51 2.39
N LEU A 249 -37.63 -5.48 2.69
CA LEU A 249 -37.89 -6.53 3.66
C LEU A 249 -37.94 -5.95 5.08
N LYS A 250 -36.92 -5.17 5.47
CA LYS A 250 -36.87 -4.47 6.77
C LYS A 250 -38.12 -3.61 6.97
N GLY A 251 -38.51 -2.83 5.97
CA GLY A 251 -39.73 -2.01 6.05
C GLY A 251 -41.04 -2.81 6.19
N LYS A 252 -41.07 -4.09 5.80
CA LYS A 252 -42.23 -4.98 6.00
C LYS A 252 -42.20 -5.71 7.33
N LEU A 253 -41.01 -5.96 7.88
CA LEU A 253 -40.84 -6.59 9.19
C LEU A 253 -41.13 -5.63 10.34
N GLY A 254 -41.09 -4.32 10.08
CA GLY A 254 -41.48 -3.27 11.03
C GLY A 254 -40.40 -2.93 12.06
N ASP A 255 -40.80 -2.15 13.06
CA ASP A 255 -39.92 -1.49 14.04
C ASP A 255 -39.05 -2.49 14.85
N ASP A 256 -39.46 -3.76 14.95
CA ASP A 256 -38.70 -4.84 15.60
C ASP A 256 -37.30 -5.05 14.98
N PHE A 257 -37.08 -4.57 13.75
CA PHE A 257 -35.81 -4.67 13.03
C PHE A 257 -35.07 -3.33 12.88
N ASP A 258 -35.53 -2.24 13.51
CA ASP A 258 -34.92 -0.91 13.34
C ASP A 258 -33.45 -0.86 13.76
N GLY A 259 -33.07 -1.62 14.79
CA GLY A 259 -31.69 -1.72 15.27
C GLY A 259 -30.76 -2.60 14.42
N VAL A 260 -31.28 -3.35 13.44
CA VAL A 260 -30.47 -4.24 12.58
C VAL A 260 -30.09 -3.49 11.30
N SER A 261 -28.80 -3.46 10.95
CA SER A 261 -28.39 -2.82 9.70
C SER A 261 -28.91 -3.61 8.49
N THR A 262 -29.18 -2.92 7.38
CA THR A 262 -29.64 -3.56 6.13
C THR A 262 -28.64 -4.61 5.64
N LEU A 263 -27.33 -4.38 5.86
CA LEU A 263 -26.27 -5.30 5.49
C LEU A 263 -26.23 -6.54 6.39
N ASP A 264 -26.42 -6.37 7.70
CA ASP A 264 -26.47 -7.49 8.65
C ASP A 264 -27.68 -8.39 8.37
N LEU A 265 -28.83 -7.79 8.07
CA LEU A 265 -30.02 -8.55 7.65
C LEU A 265 -29.75 -9.34 6.36
N ALA A 266 -29.06 -8.72 5.40
CA ALA A 266 -28.68 -9.38 4.16
C ALA A 266 -27.77 -10.58 4.41
N LYS A 267 -26.77 -10.40 5.29
CA LYS A 267 -25.84 -11.45 5.70
C LYS A 267 -26.56 -12.60 6.38
N LEU A 268 -27.47 -12.32 7.32
CA LEU A 268 -28.29 -13.34 7.98
C LEU A 268 -29.16 -14.12 6.99
N CYS A 269 -29.80 -13.43 6.03
CA CYS A 269 -30.58 -14.12 4.99
C CYS A 269 -29.70 -15.03 4.11
N TYR A 270 -28.48 -14.60 3.80
CA TYR A 270 -27.53 -15.42 3.04
C TYR A 270 -27.08 -16.64 3.84
N GLU A 271 -26.65 -16.45 5.09
CA GLU A 271 -26.07 -17.50 5.94
C GLU A 271 -27.13 -18.53 6.39
N GLU A 272 -28.30 -18.09 6.84
CA GLU A 272 -29.31 -18.96 7.44
C GLU A 272 -30.29 -19.54 6.41
N LEU A 273 -30.60 -18.79 5.34
CA LEU A 273 -31.60 -19.20 4.34
C LEU A 273 -30.97 -19.62 3.01
N GLY A 274 -29.66 -19.45 2.83
CA GLY A 274 -29.00 -19.64 1.54
C GLY A 274 -29.52 -18.68 0.46
N TRP A 275 -30.16 -17.58 0.86
CA TRP A 275 -30.81 -16.67 -0.08
C TRP A 275 -29.77 -15.93 -0.93
N ARG A 276 -29.99 -15.92 -2.26
CA ARG A 276 -29.13 -15.19 -3.20
C ARG A 276 -29.97 -14.26 -4.09
N PRO A 277 -29.50 -13.02 -4.33
CA PRO A 277 -30.19 -12.10 -5.23
C PRO A 277 -30.20 -12.62 -6.67
N PHE A 278 -31.34 -12.45 -7.36
CA PHE A 278 -31.39 -12.67 -8.79
C PHE A 278 -30.79 -11.45 -9.51
N GLU A 279 -29.58 -11.61 -10.01
CA GLU A 279 -28.68 -10.59 -10.57
C GLU A 279 -29.40 -9.54 -11.43
N LYS A 280 -30.10 -9.98 -12.50
CA LYS A 280 -30.78 -9.09 -13.44
C LYS A 280 -31.83 -8.19 -12.78
N GLU A 281 -32.59 -8.72 -11.82
CA GLU A 281 -33.61 -7.93 -11.10
C GLU A 281 -33.01 -7.06 -10.00
N SER A 282 -31.95 -7.54 -9.36
CA SER A 282 -31.21 -6.78 -8.35
C SER A 282 -30.55 -5.56 -8.95
N LEU A 283 -29.88 -5.71 -10.10
CA LEU A 283 -29.28 -4.59 -10.81
C LEU A 283 -30.36 -3.55 -11.20
N LYS A 284 -31.47 -3.99 -11.79
CA LYS A 284 -32.60 -3.11 -12.08
C LYS A 284 -33.08 -2.35 -10.84
N SER A 285 -33.26 -3.07 -9.73
CA SER A 285 -33.76 -2.47 -8.48
C SER A 285 -32.75 -1.48 -7.89
N LEU A 286 -31.46 -1.78 -7.98
CA LEU A 286 -30.39 -0.89 -7.52
C LEU A 286 -30.43 0.42 -8.30
N LEU A 287 -30.54 0.33 -9.63
CA LEU A 287 -30.63 1.50 -10.51
C LEU A 287 -31.85 2.36 -10.23
N THR A 288 -32.98 1.78 -9.80
CA THR A 288 -34.18 2.58 -9.44
C THR A 288 -34.06 3.36 -8.13
N ILE A 289 -33.05 3.05 -7.29
CA ILE A 289 -32.85 3.73 -6.00
C ILE A 289 -31.81 4.84 -6.13
N LEU A 290 -31.02 4.85 -7.20
CA LEU A 290 -30.07 5.92 -7.47
C LEU A 290 -30.82 7.19 -7.89
N PRO A 291 -30.46 8.38 -7.35
CA PRO A 291 -31.03 9.66 -7.75
C PRO A 291 -30.86 9.92 -9.26
N GLU A 292 -31.86 10.52 -9.93
CA GLU A 292 -31.84 10.80 -11.38
C GLU A 292 -30.68 11.73 -11.79
N ASP A 293 -30.30 12.67 -10.93
CA ASP A 293 -29.16 13.58 -11.10
C ASP A 293 -27.80 12.88 -11.08
N GLN A 294 -27.71 11.70 -10.44
CA GLN A 294 -26.50 10.85 -10.47
C GLN A 294 -26.50 9.87 -11.66
N LEU A 295 -27.67 9.57 -12.22
CA LEU A 295 -27.80 8.73 -13.41
C LEU A 295 -27.36 9.46 -14.68
N GLU A 296 -27.58 10.78 -14.80
CA GLU A 296 -27.18 11.56 -15.98
C GLU A 296 -25.66 11.84 -16.06
N CYS A 297 -24.97 12.00 -14.92
CA CYS A 297 -23.53 12.31 -14.89
C CYS A 297 -22.59 11.09 -15.07
N GLN A 298 -23.06 9.85 -14.84
CA GLN A 298 -22.16 8.67 -14.80
C GLN A 298 -22.47 7.58 -15.85
N TRP A 299 -23.66 7.55 -16.45
CA TRP A 299 -24.07 6.45 -17.35
C TRP A 299 -23.74 6.59 -18.83
N PRO A 300 -23.73 7.78 -19.46
CA PRO A 300 -23.33 7.89 -20.85
C PRO A 300 -21.95 7.29 -21.09
N PHE A 301 -21.03 7.37 -20.11
CA PHE A 301 -19.66 6.87 -20.17
C PHE A 301 -19.53 5.35 -20.00
N ILE A 302 -20.25 4.74 -19.04
CA ILE A 302 -20.23 3.28 -18.79
C ILE A 302 -20.73 2.50 -20.02
N LEU A 303 -21.69 3.03 -20.78
CA LEU A 303 -22.20 2.38 -21.99
C LEU A 303 -21.45 2.74 -23.28
N THR A 304 -20.85 3.94 -23.38
CA THR A 304 -20.15 4.35 -24.62
C THR A 304 -18.68 3.96 -24.68
N HIS A 305 -18.01 3.75 -23.53
CA HIS A 305 -16.55 3.51 -23.50
C HIS A 305 -16.13 2.14 -22.95
N LEU A 306 -17.03 1.39 -22.29
CA LEU A 306 -16.77 0.00 -21.84
C LEU A 306 -17.35 -1.08 -22.77
N TRP A 307 -17.84 -0.69 -23.95
CA TRP A 307 -18.30 -1.62 -24.99
C TRP A 307 -17.61 -1.40 -26.33
N PRO A 308 -16.51 -2.12 -26.63
CA PRO A 308 -16.07 -2.29 -28.01
C PRO A 308 -16.15 -3.76 -28.41
N ILE A 309 -17.35 -4.33 -28.48
CA ILE A 309 -17.59 -5.41 -29.44
C ILE A 309 -18.77 -4.99 -30.33
N LYS A 310 -18.40 -4.42 -31.46
CA LYS A 310 -19.24 -4.39 -32.65
C LYS A 310 -19.70 -5.82 -32.95
N LEU A 311 -20.96 -6.13 -32.69
CA LEU A 311 -21.67 -7.14 -33.48
C LEU A 311 -22.25 -6.46 -34.73
N THR A 312 -21.36 -5.94 -35.57
CA THR A 312 -21.61 -5.89 -37.01
C THR A 312 -21.05 -7.18 -37.57
N HIS A 313 -21.91 -8.19 -37.69
CA HIS A 313 -21.90 -9.29 -38.64
C HIS A 313 -22.74 -10.41 -38.05
N LEU A 314 -24.05 -10.30 -38.21
CA LEU A 314 -24.93 -11.41 -38.57
C LEU A 314 -26.14 -10.76 -39.25
N SER A 315 -26.29 -11.15 -40.51
CA SER A 315 -27.29 -10.77 -41.51
C SER A 315 -28.73 -10.86 -41.05
#